data_AF-A0A660SAZ9-F1
#
_entry.id   AF-A0A660SAZ9-F1
#
_cell.length_a   1.000
_cell.length_b   1.000
_cell.length_c   1.000
_cell.angle_alpha   90.00
_cell.angle_beta   90.00
_cell.angle_gamma   90.00
#
_symmetry.space_group_name_H-M   'P 1'
#
loop_
_entity.id
_entity.type
_entity.pdbx_description
1 polymer ?
#
loop_
_entity_poly.entity_id
_entity_poly.type
_entity_poly.pdbx_seq_one_letter_code
_entity_poly.pdbx_strand_id
1 'polypeptide(L)'
;LMSQKKINLVIVGADRIAANGDTANKIGTYSLAILAKHHNIPFYVAAPFSTIDLKIANGQQIPIEKRAGKELAYLGKKCIYPQGVNVLYYAFDVTPARYITGIITEKGVIEPPFVKEIK
;
A
#
# COMPACT_ATOMS: atom_id res chain seq x y z
N LEU A 1 -17.60 -5.18 5.90
CA LEU A 1 -17.82 -5.80 4.56
C LEU A 1 -17.08 -7.12 4.42
N MET A 2 -15.76 -7.15 4.63
CA MET A 2 -14.96 -8.40 4.60
C MET A 2 -15.49 -9.47 5.58
N SER A 3 -15.76 -9.11 6.84
CA SER A 3 -16.36 -10.02 7.83
C SER A 3 -17.73 -10.58 7.44
N GLN A 4 -18.50 -9.82 6.65
CA GLN A 4 -19.79 -10.24 6.12
C GLN A 4 -19.66 -11.07 4.84
N LYS A 5 -18.44 -11.43 4.43
CA LYS A 5 -18.14 -12.19 3.20
C LYS A 5 -18.67 -11.54 1.91
N LYS A 6 -18.80 -10.22 1.91
CA LYS A 6 -19.25 -9.43 0.74
C LYS A 6 -18.10 -9.02 -0.19
N ILE A 7 -16.86 -9.34 0.18
CA ILE A 7 -15.65 -9.02 -0.58
C ILE A 7 -14.91 -10.33 -0.84
N ASN A 8 -14.60 -10.59 -2.11
CA ASN A 8 -13.91 -11.81 -2.55
C ASN A 8 -12.44 -11.57 -2.91
N LEU A 9 -12.07 -10.32 -3.18
CA LEU A 9 -10.75 -9.93 -3.69
C LEU A 9 -10.47 -8.48 -3.32
N VAL A 10 -9.21 -8.17 -3.02
CA VAL A 10 -8.72 -6.80 -2.92
C VAL A 10 -7.66 -6.59 -3.98
N ILE A 11 -7.78 -5.49 -4.74
CA ILE A 11 -6.75 -5.02 -5.67
C ILE A 11 -6.49 -3.55 -5.36
N VAL A 12 -5.22 -3.19 -5.22
CA VAL A 12 -4.76 -1.81 -5.04
C VAL A 12 -3.69 -1.45 -6.07
N GLY A 13 -3.41 -0.16 -6.23
CA GLY A 13 -2.23 0.31 -6.94
C GLY A 13 -0.95 0.21 -6.11
N ALA A 14 0.13 0.76 -6.64
CA ALA A 14 1.36 1.01 -5.90
C ALA A 14 2.03 2.31 -6.35
N ASP A 15 2.73 2.95 -5.42
CA ASP A 15 3.63 4.08 -5.71
C ASP A 15 5.08 3.61 -5.87
N ARG A 16 5.48 2.59 -5.11
CA ARG A 16 6.80 1.95 -5.23
C ARG A 16 6.78 0.53 -4.69
N ILE A 17 7.43 -0.39 -5.39
CA ILE A 17 7.59 -1.78 -4.94
C ILE A 17 9.07 -2.09 -4.82
N ALA A 18 9.52 -2.59 -3.66
CA ALA A 18 10.90 -2.99 -3.46
C ALA A 18 11.21 -4.37 -4.09
N ALA A 19 12.49 -4.72 -4.25
CA ALA A 19 12.91 -5.99 -4.85
C ALA A 19 12.37 -7.24 -4.12
N ASN A 20 12.03 -7.14 -2.83
CA ASN A 20 11.42 -8.24 -2.08
C ASN A 20 9.88 -8.30 -2.19
N GLY A 21 9.26 -7.39 -2.94
CA GLY A 21 7.81 -7.26 -3.10
C GLY A 21 7.13 -6.36 -2.07
N ASP A 22 7.85 -5.82 -1.08
CA ASP A 22 7.27 -4.85 -0.15
C ASP A 22 6.77 -3.62 -0.92
N THR A 23 5.50 -3.28 -0.73
CA THR A 23 4.82 -2.29 -1.56
C THR A 23 4.47 -1.07 -0.74
N ALA A 24 4.96 0.10 -1.15
CA ALA A 24 4.45 1.38 -0.70
C ALA A 24 3.27 1.83 -1.57
N ASN A 25 2.18 2.20 -0.91
CA ASN A 25 0.98 2.75 -1.54
C ASN A 25 0.28 3.71 -0.56
N LYS A 26 -0.78 4.38 -1.02
CA LYS A 26 -1.59 5.31 -0.21
C LYS A 26 -1.86 4.77 1.21
N ILE A 27 -1.72 5.63 2.21
CA ILE A 27 -1.95 5.31 3.63
C ILE A 27 -3.29 4.59 3.82
N GLY A 28 -3.28 3.50 4.57
CA GLY A 28 -4.40 2.57 4.75
C GLY A 28 -4.24 1.25 4.00
N THR A 29 -3.33 1.16 3.02
CA THR A 29 -3.11 -0.06 2.24
C THR A 29 -2.61 -1.21 3.12
N TYR A 30 -1.65 -0.94 4.00
CA TYR A 30 -1.15 -1.94 4.95
C TYR A 30 -2.26 -2.49 5.86
N SER A 31 -3.11 -1.61 6.37
CA SER A 31 -4.25 -2.00 7.21
C SER A 31 -5.23 -2.87 6.43
N LEU A 32 -5.52 -2.51 5.17
CA LEU A 32 -6.38 -3.28 4.29
C LEU A 32 -5.81 -4.68 3.99
N ALA A 33 -4.50 -4.80 3.79
CA ALA A 33 -3.81 -6.07 3.57
C ALA A 33 -3.87 -6.99 4.81
N ILE A 34 -3.71 -6.44 6.02
CA ILE A 34 -3.89 -7.20 7.26
C ILE A 34 -5.34 -7.72 7.38
N LEU A 35 -6.32 -6.85 7.14
CA LEU A 35 -7.74 -7.23 7.20
C LEU A 35 -8.09 -8.29 6.15
N ALA A 36 -7.56 -8.16 4.93
CA ALA A 36 -7.74 -9.14 3.87
C ALA A 36 -7.16 -10.50 4.30
N LYS A 37 -5.93 -10.53 4.82
CA LYS A 37 -5.30 -11.75 5.33
C LYS A 37 -6.11 -12.39 6.45
N HIS A 38 -6.56 -11.60 7.43
CA HIS A 38 -7.38 -12.08 8.56
C HIS A 38 -8.68 -12.76 8.10
N HIS A 39 -9.28 -12.26 7.03
CA HIS A 39 -10.52 -12.81 6.47
C HIS A 39 -10.29 -13.82 5.33
N ASN A 40 -9.05 -14.25 5.09
CA ASN A 40 -8.67 -15.16 3.99
C ASN A 40 -9.10 -14.65 2.61
N ILE A 41 -9.02 -13.34 2.40
CA ILE A 41 -9.29 -12.69 1.12
C ILE A 41 -7.96 -12.45 0.41
N PRO A 42 -7.80 -12.86 -0.85
CA PRO A 42 -6.60 -12.58 -1.63
C PRO A 42 -6.41 -11.07 -1.84
N PHE A 43 -5.15 -10.63 -1.73
CA PHE A 43 -4.76 -9.23 -1.82
C PHE A 43 -3.71 -9.06 -2.93
N TYR A 44 -4.09 -8.38 -4.01
CA TYR A 44 -3.19 -8.11 -5.13
C TYR A 44 -2.78 -6.65 -5.19
N VAL A 45 -1.55 -6.45 -5.64
CA VAL A 45 -1.05 -5.15 -6.06
C VAL A 45 -1.02 -5.14 -7.59
N ALA A 46 -1.59 -4.14 -8.23
CA ALA A 46 -1.51 -3.93 -9.68
C ALA A 46 -0.68 -2.69 -9.96
N ALA A 47 0.47 -2.86 -10.60
CA ALA A 47 1.39 -1.78 -10.92
C ALA A 47 2.23 -2.13 -12.16
N PRO A 48 2.61 -1.15 -12.99
CA PRO A 48 3.52 -1.41 -14.09
C PRO A 48 4.89 -1.85 -13.55
N PHE A 49 5.64 -2.62 -14.35
CA PHE A 49 6.97 -3.08 -13.96
C PHE A 49 7.92 -1.92 -13.61
N SER A 50 7.71 -0.75 -14.22
CA SER A 50 8.46 0.49 -13.92
C SER A 50 8.27 1.01 -12.49
N THR A 51 7.22 0.60 -11.77
CA THR A 51 7.00 0.93 -10.36
C THR A 51 7.86 0.08 -9.42
N ILE A 52 8.44 -1.01 -9.92
CA ILE A 52 9.34 -1.88 -9.15
C ILE A 52 10.75 -1.29 -9.15
N ASP A 53 11.22 -0.90 -7.97
CA ASP A 53 12.54 -0.35 -7.73
C ASP A 53 13.49 -1.48 -7.29
N LEU A 54 14.18 -2.07 -8.26
CA LEU A 54 15.12 -3.18 -8.02
C LEU A 54 16.37 -2.76 -7.22
N LYS A 55 16.59 -1.45 -7.00
CA LYS A 55 17.76 -0.95 -6.26
C LYS A 55 17.55 -0.98 -4.75
N ILE A 56 16.29 -1.05 -4.30
CA ILE A 56 15.95 -1.14 -2.88
C ILE A 56 15.62 -2.58 -2.50
N ALA A 57 16.28 -3.07 -1.45
CA ALA A 57 16.17 -4.47 -1.05
C ALA A 57 14.83 -4.78 -0.37
N ASN A 58 14.28 -3.82 0.39
CA ASN A 58 13.05 -4.00 1.15
C ASN A 58 12.33 -2.68 1.44
N GLY A 59 11.11 -2.78 1.97
CA GLY A 59 10.24 -1.63 2.22
C GLY A 59 10.75 -0.64 3.27
N GLN A 60 11.71 -1.01 4.13
CA GLN A 60 12.27 -0.07 5.13
C GLN A 60 13.09 1.04 4.47
N GLN A 61 13.57 0.81 3.24
CA GLN A 61 14.33 1.77 2.46
C GLN A 61 13.44 2.74 1.67
N ILE A 62 12.12 2.53 1.66
CA ILE A 62 11.19 3.41 0.95
C ILE A 62 10.95 4.67 1.81
N PRO A 63 11.32 5.88 1.33
CA PRO A 63 11.02 7.11 2.05
C PRO A 63 9.51 7.37 2.05
N ILE A 64 8.93 7.61 3.23
CA ILE A 64 7.51 7.91 3.36
C ILE A 64 7.31 9.42 3.47
N GLU A 65 6.62 9.99 2.48
CA GLU A 65 6.28 11.40 2.43
C GLU A 65 5.43 11.82 3.63
N LYS A 66 5.90 12.83 4.37
CA LYS A 66 5.10 13.56 5.37
C LYS A 66 4.55 14.81 4.72
N ARG A 67 3.23 14.97 4.73
CA ARG A 67 2.54 16.13 4.15
C ARG A 67 2.03 17.07 5.23
N ALA A 68 1.66 18.27 4.81
CA ALA A 68 1.14 19.28 5.73
C ALA A 68 -0.22 18.84 6.30
N GLY A 69 -0.37 18.88 7.62
CA GLY A 69 -1.61 18.50 8.30
C GLY A 69 -2.85 19.28 7.86
N LYS A 70 -2.66 20.49 7.28
CA LYS A 70 -3.74 21.28 6.69
C LYS A 70 -4.52 20.54 5.60
N GLU A 71 -3.92 19.58 4.91
CA GLU A 71 -4.60 18.80 3.88
C GLU A 71 -5.67 17.85 4.46
N LEU A 72 -5.52 17.43 5.71
CA LEU A 72 -6.51 16.63 6.43
C LEU A 72 -7.51 17.49 7.20
N ALA A 73 -7.08 18.68 7.65
CA ALA A 73 -7.88 19.53 8.52
C ALA A 73 -9.00 20.27 7.79
N TYR A 74 -8.96 20.39 6.46
CA TYR A 74 -9.91 21.17 5.68
C TYR A 74 -10.79 20.31 4.78
N LEU A 75 -12.10 20.53 4.87
CA LEU A 75 -13.07 20.05 3.90
C LEU A 75 -13.51 21.23 3.03
N GLY A 76 -13.00 21.31 1.80
CA GLY A 76 -13.11 22.52 0.97
C GLY A 76 -12.44 23.70 1.66
N LYS A 77 -13.20 24.76 1.96
CA LYS A 77 -12.70 25.95 2.66
C LYS A 77 -12.88 25.90 4.19
N LYS A 78 -13.54 24.88 4.73
CA LYS A 78 -13.90 24.78 6.15
C LYS A 78 -12.89 23.94 6.91
N CYS A 79 -12.24 24.52 7.93
CA CYS A 79 -11.46 23.74 8.90
C CYS A 79 -12.42 22.93 9.78
N ILE A 80 -12.20 21.63 9.88
CA ILE A 80 -13.00 20.70 10.68
C ILE A 80 -12.28 20.22 11.95
N TYR A 81 -11.03 20.62 12.14
CA TYR A 81 -10.25 20.25 13.33
C TYR A 81 -10.38 21.32 14.42
N PRO A 82 -10.29 20.94 15.71
CA PRO A 82 -10.15 21.92 16.79
C PRO A 82 -8.89 22.77 16.60
N GLN A 83 -8.94 24.03 17.05
CA GLN A 83 -7.78 24.91 17.01
C GLN A 83 -6.64 24.37 17.89
N GLY A 84 -5.40 24.53 17.43
CA GLY A 84 -4.20 24.15 18.19
C GLY A 84 -3.84 22.66 18.16
N VAL A 85 -4.58 21.81 17.43
CA VAL A 85 -4.27 20.38 17.32
C VAL A 85 -3.13 20.13 16.32
N ASN A 86 -2.12 19.39 16.77
CA ASN A 86 -1.06 18.90 15.91
C ASN A 86 -1.53 17.67 15.12
N VAL A 87 -1.19 17.63 13.83
CA VAL A 87 -1.63 16.58 12.91
C VAL A 87 -0.43 15.89 12.30
N LEU A 88 -0.42 14.56 12.36
CA LEU A 88 0.55 13.72 11.70
C LEU A 88 -0.05 13.16 10.42
N TYR A 89 0.57 13.45 9.28
CA TYR A 89 0.08 12.98 7.98
C TYR A 89 1.20 12.33 7.17
N TYR A 90 1.26 11.01 7.22
CA TYR A 90 2.01 10.21 6.26
C TYR A 90 1.10 9.93 5.06
N ALA A 91 1.59 10.23 3.85
CA ALA A 91 0.81 10.06 2.63
C ALA A 91 0.73 8.60 2.15
N PHE A 92 1.61 7.74 2.68
CA PHE A 92 1.77 6.35 2.27
C PHE A 92 2.05 5.46 3.48
N ASP A 93 1.80 4.16 3.33
CA ASP A 93 2.34 3.12 4.20
C ASP A 93 3.00 2.01 3.37
N VAL A 94 3.73 1.12 4.05
CA VAL A 94 4.39 -0.03 3.43
C VAL A 94 3.64 -1.29 3.82
N THR A 95 3.20 -2.05 2.81
CA THR A 95 2.61 -3.37 2.96
C THR A 95 3.70 -4.43 2.75
N PRO A 96 4.04 -5.21 3.79
CA PRO A 96 5.00 -6.30 3.65
C PRO A 96 4.53 -7.36 2.66
N ALA A 97 5.47 -7.88 1.87
CA ALA A 97 5.21 -8.87 0.82
C ALA A 97 4.43 -10.12 1.30
N ARG A 98 4.60 -10.52 2.57
CA ARG A 98 3.88 -11.66 3.18
C ARG A 98 2.36 -11.51 3.23
N TYR A 99 1.84 -10.29 3.06
CA TYR A 99 0.40 -10.03 3.00
C TYR A 99 -0.13 -9.90 1.56
N ILE A 100 0.75 -10.00 0.56
CA ILE A 100 0.42 -9.82 -0.86
C ILE A 100 0.36 -11.20 -1.52
N THR A 101 -0.76 -11.48 -2.17
CA THR A 101 -1.00 -12.72 -2.93
C THR A 101 -0.24 -12.73 -4.25
N GLY A 102 -0.18 -11.59 -4.95
CA GLY A 102 0.56 -11.45 -6.20
C GLY A 102 0.65 -10.00 -6.65
N ILE A 103 1.60 -9.72 -7.56
CA ILE A 103 1.81 -8.41 -8.17
C ILE A 103 1.50 -8.52 -9.66
N ILE A 104 0.45 -7.83 -10.10
CA ILE A 104 -0.04 -7.82 -11.48
C ILE A 104 0.72 -6.72 -12.24
N THR A 105 1.40 -7.10 -13.31
CA THR A 105 2.15 -6.20 -14.19
C THR A 105 1.74 -6.42 -15.65
N GLU A 106 2.22 -5.58 -16.56
CA GLU A 106 2.08 -5.78 -18.00
C GLU A 106 2.82 -7.03 -18.52
N LYS A 107 3.72 -7.62 -17.72
CA LYS A 107 4.46 -8.85 -18.04
C LYS A 107 3.78 -10.12 -17.51
N GLY A 108 2.65 -9.98 -16.81
CA GLY A 108 1.96 -11.08 -16.13
C GLY A 108 1.90 -10.89 -14.61
N VAL A 109 1.50 -11.95 -13.91
CA VAL A 109 1.37 -11.97 -12.45
C VAL A 109 2.62 -12.56 -11.83
N ILE A 110 3.28 -11.77 -10.98
CA ILE A 110 4.43 -12.18 -10.17
C ILE A 110 3.87 -12.75 -8.87
N GLU A 111 4.25 -13.98 -8.52
CA GLU A 111 3.79 -14.68 -7.32
C GLU A 111 4.93 -14.85 -6.29
N PRO A 112 4.61 -15.04 -5.00
CA PRO A 112 5.62 -15.39 -4.00
C PRO A 112 6.36 -16.70 -4.34
N PRO A 113 7.67 -16.81 -4.07
CA PRO A 113 8.53 -15.82 -3.44
C PRO A 113 9.04 -14.75 -4.43
N PHE A 114 8.64 -13.50 -4.22
CA PHE A 114 8.86 -12.39 -5.16
C PHE A 114 10.32 -12.15 -5.53
N VAL A 115 11.26 -12.30 -4.60
CA VAL A 115 12.71 -12.08 -4.84
C VAL A 115 13.26 -12.89 -6.03
N LYS A 116 12.66 -14.05 -6.33
CA LYS A 116 13.10 -14.90 -7.45
C LYS A 116 12.47 -14.52 -8.78
N GLU A 117 11.23 -14.06 -8.73
CA GLU A 117 10.37 -13.79 -9.89
C GLU A 117 10.50 -12.36 -10.41
N ILE A 118 10.89 -11.41 -9.54
CA ILE A 118 11.20 -10.04 -9.92
C ILE A 118 12.61 -10.00 -10.53
N LYS A 119 12.70 -10.07 -11.87
CA LYS A 119 13.94 -9.94 -12.66
C LYS A 119 13.74 -9.08 -13.91
#